data_AF-A0A416KY45-F1
#
_entry.id   AF-A0A416KY45-F1
#
_cell.length_a   1.000
_cell.length_b   1.000
_cell.length_c   1.000
_cell.angle_alpha   90.00
_cell.angle_beta   90.00
_cell.angle_gamma   90.00
#
_symmetry.space_group_name_H-M   'P 1'
#
loop_
_entity.id
_entity.type
_entity.pdbx_description
1 polymer ?
#
loop_
_entity_poly.entity_id
_entity_poly.type
_entity_poly.pdbx_seq_one_letter_code
_entity_poly.pdbx_strand_id
1 'polypeptide(L)'
;MKLQASMTVEAAGVMVVVLTTLMILMGQAMNWSARAAGNFALHETVERERHRIEHAEEEQIKEQAKGNNWELEITAPVFRPEKMLRMWSLAEDMT
;
A
#
# COMPACT_ATOMS: atom_id res chain seq x y z
N MET A 1 -19.44 -49.60 17.99
CA MET A 1 -18.02 -49.95 18.15
C MET A 1 -17.21 -48.66 17.98
N LYS A 2 -16.60 -48.10 19.04
CA LYS A 2 -15.75 -46.90 18.92
C LYS A 2 -14.35 -47.37 18.51
N LEU A 3 -13.94 -47.09 17.27
CA LEU A 3 -12.57 -47.30 16.84
C LEU A 3 -11.71 -46.22 17.51
N GLN A 4 -10.82 -46.60 18.44
CA GLN A 4 -9.82 -45.67 18.97
C GLN A 4 -8.76 -45.45 17.89
N ALA A 5 -8.65 -44.21 17.41
CA ALA A 5 -7.60 -43.83 16.50
C ALA A 5 -6.25 -43.82 17.24
N SER A 6 -5.16 -44.17 16.55
CA SER A 6 -3.82 -44.07 17.10
C SER A 6 -3.49 -42.60 17.39
N MET A 7 -2.94 -42.30 18.57
CA MET A 7 -2.52 -40.95 18.98
C MET A 7 -1.64 -40.23 17.95
N THR A 8 -0.88 -40.99 17.17
CA THR A 8 -0.04 -40.48 16.07
C THR A 8 -0.84 -39.95 14.88
N VAL A 9 -1.98 -40.57 14.56
CA VAL A 9 -2.87 -40.16 13.45
C VAL A 9 -3.62 -38.90 13.84
N GLU A 10 -4.11 -38.82 15.07
CA GLU A 10 -4.77 -37.62 15.59
C GLU A 10 -3.81 -36.43 15.65
N ALA A 11 -2.58 -36.64 16.14
CA ALA A 11 -1.54 -35.62 16.14
C ALA A 11 -1.17 -35.16 14.73
N ALA A 12 -1.06 -36.09 13.76
CA ALA A 12 -0.82 -35.73 12.36
C ALA A 12 -1.97 -34.86 11.79
N GLY A 13 -3.22 -35.19 12.10
CA GLY A 13 -4.38 -34.39 11.70
C GLY A 13 -4.33 -32.96 12.26
N VAL A 14 -4.02 -32.79 13.54
CA VAL A 14 -3.84 -31.46 14.16
C VAL A 14 -2.71 -30.69 13.47
N MET A 15 -1.57 -31.35 13.22
CA MET A 15 -0.42 -30.72 12.56
C MET A 15 -0.75 -30.27 11.14
N VAL A 16 -1.57 -31.01 10.39
CA VAL A 16 -2.02 -30.57 9.05
C VAL A 16 -2.79 -29.25 9.13
N VAL A 17 -3.71 -29.11 10.08
CA VAL A 17 -4.48 -27.87 10.27
C VAL A 17 -3.56 -26.71 10.67
N VAL A 18 -2.64 -26.94 11.60
CA VAL A 18 -1.68 -25.93 12.06
C VAL A 18 -0.76 -25.48 10.93
N LEU A 19 -0.16 -26.41 10.19
CA LEU A 19 0.75 -26.06 9.10
C LEU A 19 0.03 -25.35 7.95
N THR A 20 -1.18 -25.77 7.62
CA THR A 20 -1.99 -25.13 6.57
C THR A 20 -2.36 -23.70 6.96
N THR A 21 -2.78 -23.47 8.21
CA THR A 21 -3.09 -22.13 8.70
C THR A 21 -1.87 -21.23 8.71
N LEU A 22 -0.70 -21.73 9.14
CA LEU A 22 0.55 -20.99 9.10
C LEU A 22 0.96 -20.61 7.66
N MET A 23 0.83 -21.54 6.71
CA MET A 23 1.12 -21.25 5.29
C MET A 23 0.23 -20.13 4.74
N ILE A 24 -1.07 -20.16 5.05
CA ILE A 24 -2.02 -19.12 4.62
C ILE A 24 -1.63 -17.77 5.23
N LEU A 25 -1.40 -17.71 6.55
CA LEU A 25 -1.04 -16.48 7.24
C LEU A 25 0.28 -15.89 6.72
N MET A 26 1.28 -16.73 6.47
CA MET A 26 2.56 -16.29 5.94
C MET A 26 2.42 -15.75 4.51
N GLY A 27 1.60 -16.39 3.67
CA GLY A 27 1.24 -15.87 2.36
C GLY A 27 0.56 -14.49 2.42
N GLN A 28 -0.39 -14.31 3.34
CA GLN A 28 -1.05 -13.01 3.54
C GLN A 28 -0.07 -11.94 4.03
N ALA A 29 0.78 -12.28 5.01
CA ALA A 29 1.77 -11.36 5.56
C ALA A 29 2.76 -10.88 4.50
N MET A 30 3.27 -11.79 3.65
CA MET A 30 4.15 -11.44 2.53
C MET A 30 3.44 -10.51 1.54
N ASN A 31 2.19 -10.81 1.17
CA ASN A 31 1.41 -9.97 0.27
C ASN A 31 1.17 -8.55 0.85
N TRP A 32 0.84 -8.44 2.14
CA TRP A 32 0.68 -7.15 2.81
C TRP A 32 2.00 -6.37 2.86
N SER A 33 3.11 -7.05 3.17
CA SER A 33 4.43 -6.40 3.19
C SER A 33 4.83 -5.86 1.81
N ALA A 34 4.58 -6.64 0.75
CA ALA A 34 4.87 -6.23 -0.63
C ALA A 34 3.99 -5.04 -1.06
N ARG A 35 2.71 -5.05 -0.70
CA ARG A 35 1.80 -3.93 -0.98
C ARG A 35 2.19 -2.67 -0.22
N ALA A 36 2.60 -2.80 1.04
CA ALA A 36 3.08 -1.66 1.83
C ALA A 36 4.35 -1.06 1.21
N ALA A 37 5.34 -1.89 0.86
CA ALA A 37 6.56 -1.43 0.19
C ALA A 37 6.26 -0.72 -1.14
N GLY A 38 5.35 -1.30 -1.95
CA GLY A 38 4.89 -0.69 -3.19
C GLY A 38 4.18 0.65 -3.00
N ASN A 39 3.33 0.77 -1.98
CA ASN A 39 2.69 2.03 -1.60
C ASN A 39 3.71 3.13 -1.26
N PHE A 40 4.72 2.81 -0.45
CA PHE A 40 5.74 3.79 -0.07
C PHE A 40 6.58 4.23 -1.26
N ALA A 41 7.00 3.29 -2.11
CA ALA A 41 7.75 3.60 -3.32
C ALA A 41 6.92 4.47 -4.28
N LEU A 42 5.65 4.12 -4.51
CA LEU A 42 4.76 4.90 -5.36
C LEU A 42 4.55 6.31 -4.79
N HIS A 43 4.35 6.42 -3.48
CA HIS A 43 4.19 7.71 -2.82
C HIS A 43 5.45 8.58 -2.93
N GLU A 44 6.65 8.01 -2.76
CA GLU A 44 7.91 8.72 -2.97
C GLU A 44 8.03 9.22 -4.42
N THR A 45 7.69 8.38 -5.40
CA THR A 45 7.73 8.76 -6.83
C THR A 45 6.78 9.91 -7.11
N VAL A 46 5.52 9.81 -6.66
CA VAL A 46 4.55 10.91 -6.83
C VAL A 46 5.07 12.18 -6.19
N GLU A 47 5.58 12.10 -4.96
CA GLU A 47 6.09 13.27 -4.25
C GLU A 47 7.28 13.89 -5.00
N ARG A 48 8.17 13.07 -5.56
CA ARG A 48 9.31 13.55 -6.34
C ARG A 48 8.85 14.25 -7.63
N GLU A 49 7.94 13.64 -8.39
CA GLU A 49 7.44 14.22 -9.64
C GLU A 49 6.62 15.49 -9.40
N ARG A 50 5.89 15.55 -8.28
CA ARG A 50 5.11 16.73 -7.88
C ARG A 50 5.93 18.00 -7.68
N HIS A 51 7.23 17.85 -7.36
CA HIS A 51 8.16 18.97 -7.16
C HIS A 51 9.07 19.21 -8.36
N ARG A 52 8.93 18.43 -9.43
CA ARG A 52 9.78 18.57 -10.61
C ARG A 52 9.32 19.74 -11.46
N ILE A 53 10.27 20.56 -11.90
CA ILE A 53 10.00 21.77 -12.69
C ILE A 53 9.36 21.42 -14.05
N GLU A 54 9.68 20.26 -14.60
CA GLU A 54 9.11 19.74 -15.86
C GLU A 54 7.57 19.62 -15.82
N HIS A 55 7.01 19.34 -14.64
CA HIS A 55 5.55 19.19 -14.45
C HIS A 55 4.88 20.46 -13.90
N ALA A 56 5.58 21.60 -13.86
CA ALA A 56 5.05 22.83 -13.26
C ALA A 56 3.79 23.37 -13.97
N GLU A 57 3.61 23.04 -15.25
CA GLU A 57 2.42 23.42 -16.02
C GLU A 57 1.24 22.47 -15.78
N GLU A 58 1.49 21.23 -15.36
CA GLU A 58 0.47 20.22 -15.10
C GLU A 58 -0.31 20.50 -13.82
N GLU A 59 -1.59 20.12 -13.79
CA GLU A 59 -2.43 20.34 -12.61
C GLU A 59 -2.26 19.23 -11.57
N GLN A 60 -2.05 17.99 -12.01
CA GLN A 60 -1.96 16.80 -11.15
C GLN A 60 -0.98 15.78 -11.72
N ILE A 61 -0.23 15.14 -10.84
CA ILE A 61 0.59 13.97 -11.12
C ILE A 61 -0.22 12.72 -10.83
N LYS A 62 -0.18 11.75 -11.75
CA LYS A 62 -0.79 10.44 -11.58
C LYS A 62 0.25 9.37 -11.83
N GLU A 63 0.48 8.55 -10.82
CA GLU A 63 1.37 7.40 -10.94
C GLU A 63 0.65 6.13 -10.51
N GLN A 64 1.02 5.02 -11.15
CA GLN A 64 0.47 3.71 -10.89
C GLN A 64 1.58 2.71 -10.59
N ALA A 65 1.34 1.85 -9.60
CA ALA A 65 2.18 0.70 -9.31
C ALA A 65 1.33 -0.56 -9.25
N LYS A 66 1.89 -1.66 -9.77
CA LYS A 66 1.23 -2.96 -9.80
C LYS A 66 2.17 -4.04 -9.27
N GLY A 67 1.63 -4.88 -8.40
CA GLY A 67 2.25 -6.13 -7.98
C GLY A 67 1.43 -7.33 -8.48
N ASN A 68 1.85 -8.54 -8.10
CA ASN A 68 1.19 -9.77 -8.55
C ASN A 68 -0.31 -9.83 -8.20
N ASN A 69 -0.71 -9.29 -7.05
CA ASN A 69 -2.10 -9.38 -6.56
C ASN A 69 -2.63 -8.05 -5.99
N TRP A 70 -2.04 -6.93 -6.43
CA TRP A 70 -2.49 -5.60 -6.04
C TRP A 70 -2.14 -4.58 -7.11
N GLU A 71 -2.94 -3.54 -7.18
CA GLU A 71 -2.75 -2.39 -8.05
C GLU A 71 -3.06 -1.14 -7.23
N LEU A 72 -2.25 -0.11 -7.39
CA LEU A 72 -2.29 1.12 -6.63
C LEU A 72 -2.12 2.28 -7.60
N GLU A 73 -2.99 3.28 -7.48
CA GLU A 73 -2.90 4.55 -8.20
C GLU A 73 -2.90 5.67 -7.17
N ILE A 74 -1.96 6.59 -7.30
CA ILE A 74 -1.92 7.81 -6.49
C ILE A 74 -1.99 9.00 -7.44
N THR A 75 -3.00 9.83 -7.22
CA THR A 75 -3.16 11.13 -7.87
C THR A 75 -2.92 12.22 -6.85
N ALA A 76 -2.04 13.17 -7.17
CA ALA A 76 -1.77 14.33 -6.30
C ALA A 76 -1.62 15.62 -7.13
N PRO A 77 -2.06 16.78 -6.63
CA PRO A 77 -1.90 18.05 -7.34
C PRO A 77 -0.42 18.48 -7.39
N VAL A 78 0.03 19.08 -8.51
CA VAL A 78 1.40 19.59 -8.63
C VAL A 78 1.73 20.62 -7.54
N PHE A 79 2.95 20.59 -7.00
CA PHE A 79 3.36 21.46 -5.92
C PHE A 79 3.66 22.86 -6.47
N ARG A 80 2.79 23.83 -6.16
CA ARG A 80 2.93 25.24 -6.56
C ARG A 80 2.86 26.15 -5.34
N PRO A 81 3.99 26.37 -4.64
CA PRO A 81 4.00 27.12 -3.38
C PRO A 81 3.51 28.55 -3.57
N GLU A 82 3.74 29.18 -4.73
CA GLU A 82 3.30 30.55 -5.01
C GLU A 82 1.77 30.66 -5.04
N LYS A 83 1.07 29.66 -5.57
CA LYS A 83 -0.40 29.63 -5.58
C LYS A 83 -0.95 29.52 -4.16
N MET A 84 -0.31 28.70 -3.33
CA MET A 84 -0.66 28.57 -1.91
C MET A 84 -0.43 29.89 -1.15
N LEU A 85 0.74 30.50 -1.33
CA LEU A 85 1.09 31.79 -0.70
C LEU A 85 0.15 32.92 -1.12
N ARG A 86 -0.25 32.98 -2.40
CA ARG A 86 -1.26 33.93 -2.87
C ARG A 86 -2.61 33.73 -2.17
N MET A 87 -3.08 32.50 -2.02
CA MET A 87 -4.35 32.23 -1.33
C MET A 87 -4.29 32.64 0.14
N TRP A 88 -3.15 32.44 0.81
CA TRP A 88 -2.97 32.91 2.19
C TRP A 88 -2.96 34.42 2.30
N SER A 89 -2.26 35.13 1.42
CA SER A 89 -2.30 36.60 1.41
C SER A 89 -3.73 37.14 1.20
N LEU A 90 -4.51 36.50 0.32
CA LEU A 90 -5.92 36.88 0.14
C LEU A 90 -6.78 36.62 1.37
N ALA A 91 -6.50 35.55 2.11
CA ALA A 91 -7.23 35.23 3.34
C ALA A 91 -6.87 36.18 4.49
N GLU A 92 -5.62 36.64 4.56
CA GLU A 92 -5.14 37.60 5.55
C GLU A 92 -5.73 39.00 5.31
N ASP A 93 -5.89 39.42 4.05
CA ASP A 93 -6.58 40.68 3.69
C ASP A 93 -8.09 40.69 4.05
N MET A 94 -8.69 39.53 4.31
CA MET A 94 -10.12 39.38 4.65
C MET A 94 -10.40 39.37 6.17
N THR A 95 -9.36 39.42 7.01
CA THR A 95 -9.45 39.43 8.48
C THR A 95 -9.06 40.78 9.07
#